data_AF-A0A4U9TKK2-F1
#
_entry.id   AF-A0A4U9TKK2-F1
#
_cell.length_a   1.000
_cell.length_b   1.000
_cell.length_c   1.000
_cell.angle_alpha   90.00
_cell.angle_beta   90.00
_cell.angle_gamma   90.00
#
_symmetry.space_group_name_H-M   'P 1'
#
loop_
_entity.id
_entity.type
_entity.pdbx_description
1 polymer ?
#
loop_
_entity_poly.entity_id
_entity_poly.type
_entity_poly.pdbx_seq_one_letter_code
_entity_poly.pdbx_strand_id
1 'polypeptide(L)'
;MTEVNFRNIPPPRYPEDELASEPWYSISPNDVFPEEFRHFLCGDRRIRKVFEEMHSDLFEADYWRGLQQRIKEGHVEDVFAYRKKRRFSQRTLNPAMPKSA
;
A
#
# COMPACT_ATOMS: atom_id res chain seq x y z
N MET A 1 3.91 -12.73 -5.02
CA MET A 1 4.66 -11.56 -4.50
C MET A 1 6.13 -11.59 -4.90
N THR A 2 6.84 -12.73 -4.87
CA THR A 2 8.30 -12.80 -5.11
C THR A 2 8.75 -12.59 -6.55
N GLU A 3 7.84 -12.75 -7.53
CA GLU A 3 8.12 -12.66 -8.97
C GLU A 3 7.84 -11.27 -9.56
N VAL A 4 7.28 -10.37 -8.75
CA VAL A 4 6.92 -9.00 -9.14
C VAL A 4 8.05 -8.05 -8.77
N ASN A 5 8.30 -7.03 -9.59
CA ASN A 5 9.29 -6.00 -9.30
C ASN A 5 8.59 -4.67 -9.01
N PHE A 6 8.50 -4.29 -7.73
CA PHE A 6 7.90 -3.02 -7.32
C PHE A 6 8.90 -1.89 -7.51
N ARG A 7 8.56 -0.94 -8.39
CA ARG A 7 9.39 0.22 -8.74
C ARG A 7 8.64 1.52 -8.47
N ASN A 8 9.40 2.57 -8.17
CA ASN A 8 8.89 3.94 -8.19
C ASN A 8 8.96 4.46 -9.64
N ILE A 9 8.00 5.30 -10.03
CA ILE A 9 8.08 6.02 -11.30
C ILE A 9 9.22 7.03 -11.19
N PRO A 10 10.21 7.00 -12.12
CA PRO A 10 11.30 7.96 -12.09
C PRO A 10 10.77 9.38 -12.33
N PRO A 11 11.36 10.40 -11.67
CA PRO A 11 10.96 11.79 -11.92
C PRO A 11 11.23 12.18 -13.38
N PRO A 12 10.40 13.08 -13.94
CA PRO A 12 10.60 13.59 -15.31
C PRO A 12 11.96 14.28 -15.39
N ARG A 13 12.71 14.04 -16.48
CA ARG A 13 14.04 14.66 -16.66
C ARG A 13 13.91 16.07 -17.20
N TYR A 14 12.89 16.28 -18.04
CA TYR A 14 12.58 17.55 -18.69
C TYR A 14 11.07 17.81 -18.62
N PRO A 15 10.62 19.07 -18.71
CA PRO A 15 9.19 19.39 -18.71
C PRO A 15 8.40 18.71 -19.84
N GLU A 16 9.05 18.42 -20.96
CA GLU A 16 8.45 17.71 -22.10
C GLU A 16 8.10 16.25 -21.76
N ASP A 17 8.86 15.62 -20.86
CA ASP A 17 8.60 14.23 -20.43
C ASP A 17 7.26 14.15 -19.65
N GLU A 18 6.81 15.22 -18.97
CA GLU A 18 5.51 15.24 -18.26
C GLU A 18 4.29 15.21 -19.20
N LEU A 19 4.47 15.66 -20.43
CA LEU A 19 3.43 15.74 -21.46
C LEU A 19 3.49 14.56 -22.43
N ALA A 20 4.50 13.70 -22.31
CA ALA A 20 4.67 12.54 -23.17
C ALA A 20 3.54 11.53 -22.92
N SER A 21 2.94 11.02 -24.01
CA SER A 21 1.91 9.98 -23.94
C SER A 21 2.48 8.59 -23.67
N GLU A 22 3.78 8.39 -23.90
CA GLU A 22 4.50 7.14 -23.66
C GLU A 22 5.57 7.34 -22.58
N PRO A 23 5.76 6.36 -21.67
CA PRO A 23 6.83 6.40 -20.68
C PRO A 23 8.22 6.46 -21.32
N TRP A 24 9.07 7.39 -20.88
CA TRP A 24 10.47 7.50 -21.34
C TRP A 24 11.43 6.50 -20.65
N TYR A 25 10.92 5.71 -19.71
CA TYR A 25 11.66 4.71 -18.96
C TYR A 25 11.28 3.29 -19.40
N SER A 26 12.25 2.37 -19.35
CA SER A 26 12.02 0.98 -19.70
C SER A 26 11.13 0.30 -18.66
N ILE A 27 10.06 -0.35 -19.14
CA ILE A 27 9.11 -1.14 -18.35
C ILE A 27 9.28 -2.62 -18.72
N SER A 28 9.52 -3.46 -17.73
CA SER A 28 9.52 -4.92 -17.90
C SER A 28 8.13 -5.51 -17.60
N PRO A 29 7.76 -6.68 -18.14
CA PRO A 29 6.41 -7.26 -17.95
C PRO A 29 5.99 -7.50 -16.49
N ASN A 30 6.95 -7.65 -15.58
CA ASN A 30 6.71 -7.88 -14.15
C ASN A 30 6.91 -6.62 -13.29
N ASP A 31 7.16 -5.46 -13.92
CA ASP A 31 7.29 -4.20 -13.20
C ASP A 31 5.91 -3.69 -12.77
N VAL A 32 5.80 -3.33 -11.50
CA VAL A 32 4.57 -2.77 -10.92
C VAL A 32 4.88 -1.42 -10.28
N PHE A 33 4.07 -0.43 -10.62
CA PHE A 33 4.15 0.95 -10.12
C PHE A 33 2.93 1.25 -9.25
N PRO A 34 3.04 1.15 -7.91
CA PRO A 34 1.88 1.34 -7.02
C PRO A 34 1.28 2.75 -7.07
N GLU A 35 2.05 3.73 -7.51
CA GLU A 35 1.62 5.11 -7.71
C GLU A 35 0.47 5.22 -8.73
N GLU A 36 0.45 4.34 -9.75
CA GLU A 36 -0.60 4.29 -10.77
C GLU A 36 -1.94 3.78 -10.20
N PHE A 37 -1.92 3.03 -9.10
CA PHE A 37 -3.15 2.51 -8.49
C PHE A 37 -4.09 3.63 -8.04
N ARG A 38 -3.56 4.82 -7.75
CA ARG A 38 -4.37 6.00 -7.43
C ARG A 38 -5.33 6.34 -8.56
N HIS A 39 -4.92 6.20 -9.82
CA HIS A 39 -5.77 6.50 -10.97
C HIS A 39 -7.00 5.58 -11.01
N PHE A 40 -6.82 4.31 -10.68
CA PHE A 40 -7.89 3.30 -10.73
C PHE A 40 -8.76 3.26 -9.47
N LEU A 41 -8.14 3.36 -8.28
CA LEU A 41 -8.84 3.20 -7.00
C LEU A 41 -9.50 4.50 -6.51
N CYS A 42 -9.02 5.66 -6.94
CA CYS A 42 -9.46 6.97 -6.43
C CYS A 42 -10.34 7.76 -7.42
N GLY A 43 -11.07 7.08 -8.31
CA GLY A 43 -11.96 7.74 -9.27
C GLY A 43 -13.07 8.59 -8.63
N ASP A 44 -13.69 8.13 -7.54
CA ASP A 44 -14.63 8.94 -6.74
C ASP A 44 -13.87 9.74 -5.68
N ARG A 45 -14.04 11.07 -5.67
CA ARG A 45 -13.42 12.00 -4.70
C ARG A 45 -13.69 11.64 -3.25
N ARG A 46 -14.84 11.03 -2.93
CA ARG A 46 -15.18 10.61 -1.56
C ARG A 46 -14.35 9.41 -1.14
N ILE A 47 -14.18 8.43 -2.04
CA ILE A 47 -13.36 7.25 -1.81
C ILE A 47 -11.89 7.66 -1.70
N ARG A 48 -11.43 8.54 -2.60
CA ARG A 48 -10.08 9.10 -2.60
C ARG A 48 -9.67 9.62 -1.23
N LYS A 49 -10.51 10.46 -0.60
CA LYS A 49 -10.19 11.07 0.69
C LYS A 49 -9.99 10.03 1.80
N VAL A 50 -10.89 9.06 1.89
CA VAL A 50 -10.81 8.00 2.91
C VAL A 50 -9.61 7.07 2.65
N PHE A 51 -9.36 6.77 1.38
CA PHE A 51 -8.25 5.89 1.00
C PHE A 51 -6.89 6.55 1.24
N GLU A 52 -6.77 7.84 0.93
CA GLU A 52 -5.58 8.63 1.25
C GLU A 52 -5.33 8.74 2.77
N GLU A 53 -6.40 8.84 3.57
CA GLU A 53 -6.28 8.94 5.04
C GLU A 53 -5.90 7.61 5.69
N MET A 54 -6.40 6.49 5.19
CA MET A 54 -6.23 5.18 5.84
C MET A 54 -5.19 4.26 5.18
N HIS A 55 -4.94 4.41 3.89
CA HIS A 55 -4.25 3.45 3.04
C HIS A 55 -3.29 4.12 2.04
N SER A 56 -2.66 5.23 2.44
CA SER A 56 -1.67 5.92 1.61
C SER A 56 -0.42 5.07 1.32
N ASP A 57 -0.09 4.17 2.24
CA ASP A 57 0.99 3.18 2.14
C ASP A 57 0.89 2.29 0.90
N LEU A 58 -0.33 1.99 0.44
CA LEU A 58 -0.56 1.17 -0.75
C LEU A 58 -0.04 1.81 -2.04
N PHE A 59 0.16 3.13 -2.07
CA PHE A 59 0.69 3.85 -3.22
C PHE A 59 2.23 3.95 -3.21
N GLU A 60 2.88 3.54 -2.13
CA GLU A 60 4.34 3.61 -2.00
C GLU A 60 4.97 2.27 -2.37
N ALA A 61 5.92 2.24 -3.31
CA ALA A 61 6.57 0.98 -3.65
C ALA A 61 7.42 0.42 -2.50
N ASP A 62 7.90 1.27 -1.58
CA ASP A 62 8.64 0.87 -0.38
C ASP A 62 7.82 -0.06 0.53
N TYR A 63 6.52 0.20 0.70
CA TYR A 63 5.62 -0.67 1.48
C TYR A 63 5.61 -2.09 0.91
N TRP A 64 5.43 -2.21 -0.40
CA TRP A 64 5.37 -3.51 -1.08
C TRP A 64 6.72 -4.23 -1.11
N ARG A 65 7.82 -3.48 -1.29
CA ARG A 65 9.18 -4.03 -1.17
C ARG A 65 9.44 -4.56 0.25
N GLY A 66 8.98 -3.86 1.28
CA GLY A 66 9.02 -4.32 2.66
C GLY A 66 8.25 -5.63 2.86
N LEU A 67 7.03 -5.72 2.34
CA LEU A 67 6.23 -6.94 2.42
C LEU A 67 6.89 -8.12 1.70
N GLN A 68 7.43 -7.89 0.49
CA GLN A 68 8.21 -8.91 -0.22
C GLN A 68 9.41 -9.39 0.60
N GLN A 69 10.13 -8.47 1.23
CA GLN A 69 11.30 -8.80 2.03
C GLN A 69 10.92 -9.68 3.23
N ARG A 70 9.84 -9.35 3.95
CA ARG A 70 9.34 -10.19 5.07
C ARG A 70 8.94 -11.59 4.60
N ILE A 71 8.26 -11.70 3.45
CA ILE A 71 7.90 -13.00 2.87
C ILE A 71 9.15 -13.80 2.48
N LYS A 72 10.17 -13.16 1.90
CA LYS A 72 11.46 -13.80 1.56
C LYS A 72 12.23 -14.27 2.79
N GLU A 73 12.12 -13.53 3.89
CA GLU A 73 12.69 -13.89 5.20
C GLU A 73 11.90 -15.03 5.88
N GLY A 74 10.84 -15.55 5.26
CA GLY A 74 10.01 -16.62 5.80
C GLY A 74 9.05 -16.16 6.89
N HIS A 75 8.84 -14.85 7.04
CA HIS A 75 7.90 -14.30 8.00
C HIS A 75 6.46 -14.57 7.54
N VAL A 76 5.68 -15.21 8.41
CA VAL A 76 4.24 -15.41 8.21
C VAL A 76 3.51 -14.36 9.03
N GLU A 77 2.82 -13.45 8.36
CA GLU A 77 2.05 -12.38 9.02
C GLU A 77 0.82 -12.91 9.77
N ASP A 78 0.56 -12.32 10.93
CA ASP A 78 -0.59 -12.67 11.76
C ASP A 78 -1.90 -12.15 11.15
N VAL A 79 -2.77 -13.05 10.70
CA VAL A 79 -4.12 -12.71 10.23
C VAL A 79 -5.14 -13.01 11.31
N PHE A 80 -5.82 -11.97 11.80
CA PHE A 80 -6.87 -12.11 12.82
C PHE A 80 -8.25 -12.12 12.16
N ALA A 81 -9.01 -13.21 12.36
CA ALA A 81 -10.40 -13.35 11.87
C ALA A 81 -11.43 -12.50 12.66
N TYR A 82 -10.99 -11.43 13.32
CA TYR A 82 -11.83 -10.52 14.09
C TYR A 82 -11.27 -9.10 14.04
N ARG A 83 -12.13 -8.11 14.31
CA ARG A 83 -11.74 -6.68 14.32
C ARG A 83 -10.63 -6.42 15.35
N LYS A 84 -9.59 -5.66 14.96
CA LYS A 84 -8.42 -5.33 15.80
C LYS A 84 -8.80 -4.89 17.23
N LYS A 85 -9.88 -4.10 17.40
CA LYS A 85 -10.40 -3.64 18.70
C LYS A 85 -10.83 -4.73 19.69
N ARG A 86 -11.03 -5.98 19.22
CA ARG A 86 -11.35 -7.13 20.07
C ARG A 86 -10.10 -7.84 20.60
N ARG A 87 -8.90 -7.47 20.14
CA ARG A 87 -7.63 -8.04 20.60
C ARG A 87 -7.45 -7.76 22.08
N PHE A 88 -7.12 -8.79 22.86
CA PHE A 88 -6.98 -8.67 24.32
C PHE A 88 -5.97 -7.59 24.73
N SER A 89 -4.86 -7.46 24.00
CA SER A 89 -3.85 -6.43 24.23
C SER A 89 -4.35 -4.99 24.05
N GLN A 90 -5.37 -4.77 23.21
CA GLN A 90 -5.96 -3.44 23.02
C GLN A 90 -7.08 -3.14 24.01
N ARG A 91 -7.74 -4.17 24.54
CA ARG A 91 -8.84 -4.03 25.51
C ARG A 91 -8.33 -3.64 26.91
N THR A 92 -7.13 -4.06 27.30
CA THR A 92 -6.55 -3.72 28.61
C THR A 92 -6.00 -2.29 28.67
N LEU A 93 -5.62 -1.71 27.53
CA LEU A 93 -5.11 -0.33 27.42
C LEU A 93 -6.22 0.72 27.39
N ASN A 94 -7.49 0.32 27.21
CA ASN A 94 -8.62 1.24 27.12
C ASN A 94 -9.60 0.96 28.28
N PRO A 95 -9.48 1.66 29.43
CA PRO A 95 -10.27 1.36 30.64
C PRO A 95 -11.79 1.62 30.50
N ALA A 96 -12.24 2.16 29.36
CA ALA A 96 -13.63 2.57 29.13
C ALA A 96 -14.56 1.46 28.61
N MET A 97 -14.10 0.23 28.34
CA MET A 97 -15.01 -0.85 27.92
C MET A 97 -15.39 -1.77 29.10
N PRO A 98 -16.69 -1.89 29.45
CA PRO A 98 -17.13 -2.81 30.50
C PRO A 98 -16.77 -4.24 30.11
N LYS A 99 -16.24 -5.00 31.08
CA LYS A 99 -15.92 -6.41 30.90
C LYS A 99 -17.23 -7.16 30.63
N SER A 100 -17.45 -7.58 29.39
CA SER A 100 -18.49 -8.58 29.09
C SER A 100 -18.12 -9.87 29.82
N ALA A 101 -19.03 -10.28 30.72
CA ALA A 101 -19.04 -11.55 31.43
C ALA A 101 -19.26 -12.73 30.47
#